data_AF-A0A1G7UKF9-F1
#
_entry.id   AF-A0A1G7UKF9-F1
#
_cell.length_a   1.000
_cell.length_b   1.000
_cell.length_c   1.000
_cell.angle_alpha   90.00
_cell.angle_beta   90.00
_cell.angle_gamma   90.00
#
_symmetry.space_group_name_H-M   'P 1'
#
loop_
_entity.id
_entity.type
_entity.pdbx_description
1 polymer ?
#
loop_
_entity_poly.entity_id
_entity_poly.type
_entity_poly.pdbx_seq_one_letter_code
_entity_poly.pdbx_strand_id
1 'polypeptide(L)'
;MKKLIVFLFNFCILFVFGKPIDQEKKQLFQKAGFEMTLAPEKASEVLDYLEKNFMLNSEEQQKLDYLRIKSSFFQNNLTDALKKISSSDENLSPDIIVLKQSILYYLRIYYDSEFIKASQDKDILFSKEIMTFLNRLNQSRPVESKQELSNILIKAQSCNLMIARESLLYLMGFLADHDKDPTDSFFLTNIYNLYKNDLQFKIVYANYLINNNKLEAAKKMISELPKESLEQTTNLNLKYCYYDIMAKLYAKTQAYDNYKETVEKKDLLLKALNQTRFSAKNKWFNILEDNFRTEQESLLKNRKKILFSIIGISTLIIILIVIRFFQINSQVKEYQNFILRINLLKEKKAPQQQAISEKTENILLKKLDDFENTEDYIKTDISLQSLAKKLETNTKYLSETINTHKQKNFNAYINELRINYIINKLKDKPIYRSYKIKYLAEESGFSTHSAFTAVFKTVTGMSPANYIQLLKQKEE
;
A
#
# COMPACT_ATOMS: atom_id res chain seq x y z
N MET A 1 46.04 -26.69 -26.32
CA MET A 1 46.12 -26.98 -24.87
C MET A 1 46.95 -25.96 -24.08
N LYS A 2 48.22 -25.65 -24.43
CA LYS A 2 49.03 -24.66 -23.67
C LYS A 2 48.39 -23.27 -23.51
N LYS A 3 47.73 -22.72 -24.54
CA LYS A 3 47.01 -21.43 -24.44
C LYS A 3 45.78 -21.48 -23.52
N LEU A 4 45.09 -22.62 -23.46
CA LEU A 4 43.92 -22.81 -22.59
C LEU A 4 44.36 -22.97 -21.12
N ILE A 5 45.49 -23.63 -20.89
CA ILE A 5 46.10 -23.78 -19.56
C ILE A 5 46.62 -22.44 -19.07
N VAL A 6 47.25 -21.60 -19.91
CA VAL A 6 47.67 -20.24 -19.52
C VAL A 6 46.46 -19.34 -19.23
N PHE A 7 45.37 -19.46 -19.99
CA PHE A 7 44.14 -18.72 -19.73
C PHE A 7 43.48 -19.15 -18.43
N LEU A 8 43.36 -20.46 -18.17
CA LEU A 8 42.84 -21.01 -16.91
C LEU A 8 43.76 -20.72 -15.73
N PHE A 9 45.08 -20.69 -15.91
CA PHE A 9 46.04 -20.33 -14.87
C PHE A 9 45.96 -18.85 -14.51
N ASN A 10 45.83 -17.94 -15.50
CA ASN A 10 45.57 -16.52 -15.26
C ASN A 10 44.18 -16.27 -14.65
N PHE A 11 43.17 -17.07 -15.04
CA PHE A 11 41.81 -16.99 -14.50
C PHE A 11 41.75 -17.50 -13.04
N CYS A 12 42.52 -18.55 -12.71
CA CYS A 12 42.65 -19.05 -11.35
C CYS A 12 43.51 -18.15 -10.46
N ILE A 13 44.54 -17.47 -10.98
CA ILE A 13 45.31 -16.48 -10.21
C ILE A 13 44.40 -15.30 -9.80
N LEU A 14 43.46 -14.87 -10.65
CA LEU A 14 42.46 -13.84 -10.32
C LEU A 14 41.45 -14.27 -9.22
N PHE A 15 41.27 -15.57 -8.99
CA PHE A 15 40.35 -16.13 -8.01
C PHE A 15 41.04 -16.56 -6.70
N VAL A 16 42.31 -16.98 -6.77
CA VAL A 16 43.09 -17.51 -5.63
C VAL A 16 43.90 -16.41 -4.94
N PHE A 17 44.42 -15.44 -5.70
CA PHE A 17 44.89 -14.18 -5.16
C PHE A 17 43.79 -13.19 -5.46
N GLY A 18 42.93 -12.90 -4.47
CA GLY A 18 41.97 -11.81 -4.61
C GLY A 18 42.70 -10.62 -5.24
N LYS A 19 42.14 -10.05 -6.33
CA LYS A 19 42.59 -8.73 -6.80
C LYS A 19 42.83 -7.87 -5.56
N PRO A 20 43.84 -6.99 -5.50
CA PRO A 20 44.00 -6.08 -4.38
C PRO A 20 42.80 -5.13 -4.36
N ILE A 21 41.67 -5.58 -3.82
CA ILE A 21 40.46 -4.82 -3.61
C ILE A 21 40.75 -4.06 -2.33
N ASP A 22 41.21 -2.81 -2.48
CA ASP A 22 40.46 -1.62 -2.04
C ASP A 22 41.26 -0.32 -2.26
N GLN A 23 42.59 -0.44 -2.36
CA GLN A 23 43.47 0.74 -2.33
C GLN A 23 43.35 1.61 -3.59
N GLU A 24 43.25 1.01 -4.77
CA GLU A 24 43.15 1.77 -6.03
C GLU A 24 41.80 2.47 -6.17
N LYS A 25 40.67 1.79 -5.87
CA LYS A 25 39.34 2.42 -5.82
C LYS A 25 39.31 3.59 -4.84
N LYS A 26 39.86 3.39 -3.65
CA LYS A 26 39.99 4.44 -2.63
C LYS A 26 40.83 5.62 -3.13
N GLN A 27 41.95 5.37 -3.79
CA GLN A 27 42.79 6.42 -4.39
C GLN A 27 42.05 7.17 -5.50
N LEU A 28 41.28 6.48 -6.35
CA LEU A 28 40.49 7.10 -7.40
C LEU A 28 39.36 7.97 -6.82
N PHE A 29 38.64 7.51 -5.80
CA PHE A 29 37.66 8.33 -5.08
C PHE A 29 38.31 9.56 -4.42
N GLN A 30 39.50 9.39 -3.80
CA GLN A 30 40.25 10.49 -3.23
C GLN A 30 40.70 11.50 -4.30
N LYS A 31 41.19 11.01 -5.43
CA LYS A 31 41.59 11.84 -6.58
C LYS A 31 40.40 12.61 -7.14
N ALA A 32 39.26 11.96 -7.35
CA ALA A 32 38.03 12.62 -7.78
C ALA A 32 37.60 13.71 -6.77
N GLY A 33 37.66 13.41 -5.47
CA GLY A 33 37.36 14.39 -4.42
C GLY A 33 38.33 15.59 -4.41
N PHE A 34 39.62 15.35 -4.65
CA PHE A 34 40.65 16.40 -4.71
C PHE A 34 40.45 17.33 -5.91
N GLU A 35 40.20 16.77 -7.09
CA GLU A 35 39.97 17.55 -8.32
C GLU A 35 38.63 18.29 -8.29
N MET A 36 37.64 17.80 -7.53
CA MET A 36 36.24 18.23 -7.55
C MET A 36 36.07 19.76 -7.57
N THR A 37 36.74 20.48 -6.67
CA THR A 37 36.50 21.91 -6.49
C THR A 37 37.11 22.76 -7.61
N LEU A 38 38.32 22.44 -8.07
CA LEU A 38 39.07 23.24 -9.05
C LEU A 38 38.87 22.77 -10.50
N ALA A 39 38.73 21.47 -10.72
CA ALA A 39 38.61 20.84 -12.03
C ALA A 39 37.53 19.74 -11.99
N PRO A 40 36.25 20.11 -11.79
CA PRO A 40 35.18 19.13 -11.65
C PRO A 40 35.02 18.21 -12.88
N GLU A 41 35.41 18.63 -14.08
CA GLU A 41 35.51 17.80 -15.28
C GLU A 41 36.52 16.67 -15.14
N LYS A 42 37.72 16.94 -14.59
CA LYS A 42 38.72 15.90 -14.30
C LYS A 42 38.22 14.94 -13.22
N ALA A 43 37.48 15.46 -12.23
CA ALA A 43 36.82 14.61 -11.26
C ALA A 43 35.81 13.67 -11.96
N SER A 44 35.03 14.17 -12.94
CA SER A 44 34.12 13.34 -13.73
C SER A 44 34.87 12.26 -14.51
N GLU A 45 35.96 12.60 -15.19
CA GLU A 45 36.79 11.63 -15.93
C GLU A 45 37.32 10.51 -15.03
N VAL A 46 37.77 10.85 -13.82
CA VAL A 46 38.22 9.86 -12.83
C VAL A 46 37.07 8.96 -12.39
N LEU A 47 35.87 9.50 -12.19
CA LEU A 47 34.68 8.73 -11.81
C LEU A 47 34.21 7.81 -12.96
N ASP A 48 34.28 8.28 -14.20
CA ASP A 48 33.94 7.48 -15.39
C ASP A 48 34.94 6.32 -15.59
N TYR A 49 36.23 6.58 -15.36
CA TYR A 49 37.24 5.55 -15.33
C TYR A 49 36.97 4.53 -14.22
N LEU A 50 36.61 4.98 -13.01
CA LEU A 50 36.31 4.11 -11.88
C LEU A 50 35.11 3.20 -12.18
N GLU A 51 34.00 3.73 -12.69
CA GLU A 51 32.81 2.94 -13.02
C GLU A 51 33.06 1.93 -14.14
N LYS A 52 33.82 2.34 -15.18
CA LYS A 52 34.07 1.47 -16.34
C LYS A 52 35.00 0.29 -16.03
N ASN A 53 35.94 0.47 -15.10
CA ASN A 53 37.02 -0.50 -14.88
C ASN A 53 36.86 -1.32 -13.58
N PHE A 54 35.97 -0.92 -12.67
CA PHE A 54 35.81 -1.57 -11.38
C PHE A 54 34.35 -1.92 -11.10
N MET A 55 34.13 -3.11 -10.52
CA MET A 55 32.83 -3.47 -9.95
C MET A 55 32.67 -2.78 -8.60
N LEU A 56 31.57 -2.04 -8.43
CA LEU A 56 31.26 -1.29 -7.22
C LEU A 56 30.21 -2.01 -6.39
N ASN A 57 30.41 -2.02 -5.08
CA ASN A 57 29.35 -2.42 -4.16
C ASN A 57 28.29 -1.30 -4.03
N SER A 58 27.21 -1.54 -3.30
CA SER A 58 26.10 -0.59 -3.17
C SER A 58 26.52 0.75 -2.54
N GLU A 59 27.40 0.74 -1.54
CA GLU A 59 27.88 1.97 -0.88
C GLU A 59 28.81 2.78 -1.80
N GLU A 60 29.69 2.09 -2.51
CA GLU A 60 30.58 2.69 -3.51
C GLU A 60 29.80 3.29 -4.68
N GLN A 61 28.71 2.63 -5.11
CA GLN A 61 27.83 3.14 -6.14
C GLN A 61 27.11 4.42 -5.67
N GLN A 62 26.58 4.44 -4.44
CA GLN A 62 25.97 5.66 -3.87
C GLN A 62 26.98 6.81 -3.81
N LYS A 63 28.20 6.53 -3.37
CA LYS A 63 29.28 7.53 -3.34
C LYS A 63 29.67 8.03 -4.74
N LEU A 64 29.75 7.14 -5.73
CA LEU A 64 29.97 7.49 -7.13
C LEU A 64 28.86 8.43 -7.63
N ASP A 65 27.60 8.10 -7.36
CA ASP A 65 26.44 8.89 -7.78
C ASP A 65 26.45 10.28 -7.14
N TYR A 66 26.71 10.38 -5.83
CA TYR A 66 26.88 11.66 -5.15
C TYR A 66 27.97 12.52 -5.79
N LEU A 67 29.17 11.96 -6.00
CA LEU A 67 30.29 12.70 -6.57
C LEU A 67 30.01 13.13 -8.01
N ARG A 68 29.29 12.33 -8.79
CA ARG A 68 28.87 12.68 -10.15
C ARG A 68 27.87 13.82 -10.18
N ILE A 69 26.87 13.81 -9.28
CA ILE A 69 25.91 14.90 -9.15
C ILE A 69 26.64 16.18 -8.74
N LYS A 70 27.55 16.08 -7.77
CA LYS A 70 28.36 17.20 -7.29
C LYS A 70 29.27 17.78 -8.38
N SER A 71 29.93 16.92 -9.15
CA SER A 71 30.75 17.34 -10.28
C SER A 71 29.90 18.06 -11.34
N SER A 72 28.73 17.51 -11.69
CA SER A 72 27.79 18.16 -12.63
C SER A 72 27.36 19.54 -12.13
N PHE A 73 27.07 19.66 -10.82
CA PHE A 73 26.76 20.93 -10.18
C PHE A 73 27.91 21.94 -10.27
N PHE A 74 29.14 21.54 -9.96
CA PHE A 74 30.32 22.41 -9.99
C PHE A 74 30.78 22.78 -11.41
N GLN A 75 30.53 21.93 -12.41
CA GLN A 75 30.70 22.26 -13.84
C GLN A 75 29.64 23.25 -14.34
N ASN A 76 28.70 23.68 -13.49
CA ASN A 76 27.53 24.46 -13.89
C ASN A 76 26.64 23.71 -14.93
N ASN A 77 26.74 22.38 -15.01
CA ASN A 77 25.81 21.51 -15.73
C ASN A 77 24.62 21.15 -14.83
N LEU A 78 23.86 22.18 -14.47
CA LEU A 78 22.75 22.08 -13.51
C LEU A 78 21.62 21.17 -14.04
N THR A 79 21.44 21.11 -15.35
CA THR A 79 20.44 20.26 -15.99
C THR A 79 20.66 18.78 -15.69
N ASP A 80 21.89 18.29 -15.83
CA ASP A 80 22.17 16.87 -15.60
C ASP A 80 22.23 16.53 -14.12
N ALA A 81 22.69 17.48 -13.28
CA ALA A 81 22.57 17.35 -11.83
C ALA A 81 21.10 17.20 -11.39
N LEU A 82 20.20 18.04 -11.92
CA LEU A 82 18.76 18.02 -11.59
C LEU A 82 18.07 16.72 -12.01
N LYS A 83 18.38 16.18 -13.20
CA LYS A 83 17.82 14.89 -13.65
C LYS A 83 18.19 13.73 -12.71
N LYS A 84 19.41 13.75 -12.15
CA LYS A 84 19.88 12.69 -11.26
C LYS A 84 19.25 12.75 -9.86
N ILE A 85 18.74 13.91 -9.46
CA ILE A 85 18.09 14.12 -8.15
C ILE A 85 16.56 14.26 -8.24
N SER A 86 15.98 14.05 -9.43
CA SER A 86 14.54 14.25 -9.66
C SER A 86 13.66 13.09 -9.23
N SER A 87 14.24 11.93 -8.87
CA SER A 87 13.48 10.82 -8.30
C SER A 87 12.89 11.18 -6.93
N SER A 88 11.89 10.40 -6.49
CA SER A 88 11.35 10.45 -5.13
C SER A 88 12.48 10.36 -4.10
N ASP A 89 12.34 11.10 -3.01
CA ASP A 89 13.34 11.15 -1.94
C ASP A 89 13.54 9.77 -1.29
N GLU A 90 12.51 8.92 -1.27
CA GLU A 90 12.59 7.53 -0.79
C GLU A 90 13.57 6.66 -1.57
N ASN A 91 13.88 7.05 -2.82
CA ASN A 91 14.79 6.32 -3.70
C ASN A 91 16.21 6.89 -3.69
N LEU A 92 16.48 7.94 -2.92
CA LEU A 92 17.77 8.63 -2.87
C LEU A 92 18.49 8.30 -1.56
N SER A 93 19.82 8.20 -1.63
CA SER A 93 20.64 8.08 -0.43
C SER A 93 20.68 9.40 0.37
N PRO A 94 20.90 9.37 1.69
CA PRO A 94 20.85 10.57 2.53
C PRO A 94 21.76 11.72 2.08
N ASP A 95 22.97 11.39 1.62
CA ASP A 95 23.96 12.32 1.07
C ASP A 95 23.48 13.00 -0.22
N ILE A 96 22.79 12.28 -1.10
CA ILE A 96 22.18 12.84 -2.30
C ILE A 96 20.99 13.74 -1.96
N ILE A 97 20.20 13.40 -0.93
CA ILE A 97 19.09 14.25 -0.46
C ILE A 97 19.61 15.59 0.08
N VAL A 98 20.69 15.58 0.87
CA VAL A 98 21.33 16.81 1.36
C VAL A 98 21.91 17.63 0.20
N LEU A 99 22.55 16.98 -0.77
CA LEU A 99 23.04 17.65 -1.97
C LEU A 99 21.90 18.25 -2.81
N LYS A 100 20.77 17.54 -2.94
CA LYS A 100 19.56 18.01 -3.60
C LYS A 100 19.02 19.27 -2.92
N GLN A 101 18.89 19.28 -1.59
CA GLN A 101 18.50 20.49 -0.83
C GLN A 101 19.43 21.66 -1.17
N SER A 102 20.74 21.42 -1.23
CA SER A 102 21.75 22.44 -1.50
C SER A 102 21.72 22.98 -2.93
N ILE A 103 21.48 22.12 -3.92
CA ILE A 103 21.32 22.53 -5.32
C ILE A 103 20.02 23.33 -5.50
N LEU A 104 18.92 22.91 -4.89
CA LEU A 104 17.65 23.64 -4.98
C LEU A 104 17.72 25.00 -4.28
N TYR A 105 18.41 25.08 -3.15
CA TYR A 105 18.71 26.36 -2.50
C TYR A 105 19.53 27.29 -3.41
N TYR A 106 20.59 26.78 -4.05
CA TYR A 106 21.39 27.53 -5.04
C TYR A 106 20.53 28.09 -6.18
N LEU A 107 19.52 27.34 -6.62
CA LEU A 107 18.56 27.74 -7.65
C LEU A 107 17.45 28.67 -7.15
N ARG A 108 17.44 29.02 -5.85
CA ARG A 108 16.35 29.75 -5.19
C ARG A 108 15.00 29.07 -5.40
N ILE A 109 14.99 27.76 -5.14
CA ILE A 109 13.79 26.91 -5.13
C ILE A 109 13.61 26.45 -3.70
N TYR A 110 12.46 26.81 -3.10
CA TYR A 110 12.10 26.31 -1.78
C TYR A 110 11.80 24.82 -1.88
N TYR A 111 12.44 24.03 -1.02
CA TYR A 111 12.31 22.59 -1.02
C TYR A 111 12.01 22.12 0.40
N ASP A 112 10.79 21.65 0.57
CA ASP A 112 10.26 21.12 1.81
C ASP A 112 9.39 19.92 1.48
N SER A 113 9.92 18.70 1.73
CA SER A 113 9.22 17.45 1.45
C SER A 113 8.75 16.79 2.73
N GLU A 114 7.62 16.09 2.68
CA GLU A 114 7.11 15.31 3.82
C GLU A 114 8.10 14.21 4.25
N PHE A 115 8.82 13.62 3.30
CA PHE A 115 9.89 12.67 3.59
C PHE A 115 10.97 13.28 4.48
N ILE A 116 11.45 14.49 4.15
CA ILE A 116 12.43 15.23 4.98
C ILE A 116 11.83 15.61 6.34
N LYS A 117 10.51 15.73 6.47
CA LYS A 117 9.83 15.93 7.76
C LYS A 117 9.81 14.67 8.62
N ALA A 118 9.63 13.51 8.01
CA ALA A 118 9.55 12.22 8.70
C ALA A 118 10.93 11.56 8.95
N SER A 119 11.96 11.93 8.19
CA SER A 119 13.29 11.31 8.26
C SER A 119 13.92 11.42 9.65
N GLN A 120 14.56 10.32 10.07
CA GLN A 120 15.35 10.24 11.31
C GLN A 120 16.86 10.27 11.05
N ASP A 121 17.28 10.42 9.78
CA ASP A 121 18.69 10.50 9.43
C ASP A 121 19.32 11.79 9.95
N LYS A 122 20.40 11.66 10.73
CA LYS A 122 21.05 12.79 11.41
C LYS A 122 21.59 13.85 10.45
N ASP A 123 22.10 13.46 9.28
CA ASP A 123 22.75 14.38 8.34
C ASP A 123 21.67 15.12 7.53
N ILE A 124 20.56 14.45 7.18
CA ILE A 124 19.38 15.09 6.59
C ILE A 124 18.78 16.12 7.55
N LEU A 125 18.60 15.75 8.83
CA LEU A 125 18.05 16.64 9.85
C LEU A 125 18.93 17.85 10.09
N PHE A 126 20.25 17.66 10.17
CA PHE A 126 21.20 18.76 10.36
C PHE A 126 21.21 19.72 9.16
N SER A 127 21.23 19.19 7.93
CA SER A 127 21.12 20.04 6.73
C SER A 127 19.80 20.81 6.71
N LYS A 128 18.68 20.14 7.02
CA LYS A 128 17.36 20.78 7.09
C LYS A 128 17.30 21.92 8.10
N GLU A 129 17.89 21.74 9.28
CA GLU A 129 18.00 22.77 10.32
C GLU A 129 18.72 24.01 9.77
N ILE A 130 19.88 23.83 9.13
CA ILE A 130 20.64 24.92 8.52
C ILE A 130 19.83 25.61 7.41
N MET A 131 19.21 24.85 6.51
CA MET A 131 18.43 25.40 5.39
C MET A 131 17.19 26.15 5.87
N THR A 132 16.52 25.64 6.90
CA THR A 132 15.37 26.32 7.52
C THR A 132 15.81 27.63 8.17
N PHE A 133 16.94 27.61 8.88
CA PHE A 133 17.50 28.80 9.49
C PHE A 133 17.91 29.84 8.43
N LEU A 134 18.60 29.42 7.36
CA LEU A 134 18.95 30.27 6.21
C LEU A 134 17.70 30.91 5.57
N ASN A 135 16.64 30.13 5.37
CA ASN A 135 15.39 30.65 4.82
C ASN A 135 14.76 31.72 5.71
N ARG A 136 14.79 31.55 7.04
CA ARG A 136 14.34 32.58 7.98
C ARG A 136 15.21 33.83 7.89
N LEU A 137 16.53 33.66 7.91
CA LEU A 137 17.49 34.77 7.80
C LEU A 137 17.30 35.59 6.53
N ASN A 138 17.00 34.95 5.40
CA ASN A 138 16.70 35.61 4.13
C ASN A 138 15.40 36.44 4.14
N GLN A 139 14.44 36.12 5.02
CA GLN A 139 13.18 36.87 5.16
C GLN A 139 13.31 38.03 6.15
N SER A 140 13.91 37.77 7.31
CA SER A 140 14.18 38.76 8.37
C SER A 140 15.16 38.16 9.37
N ARG A 141 16.10 38.94 9.91
CA ARG A 141 17.04 38.45 10.93
C ARG A 141 16.32 38.32 12.29
N PRO A 142 16.07 37.10 12.81
CA PRO A 142 15.33 36.93 14.06
C PRO A 142 16.22 37.25 15.28
N VAL A 143 15.59 37.65 16.38
CA VAL A 143 16.26 38.02 17.65
C VAL A 143 17.01 36.84 18.29
N GLU A 144 16.61 35.60 18.00
CA GLU A 144 17.16 34.37 18.60
C GLU A 144 18.33 33.73 17.82
N SER A 145 18.90 34.41 16.82
CA SER A 145 19.90 33.83 15.91
C SER A 145 21.16 33.29 16.61
N LYS A 146 21.50 33.80 17.80
CA LYS A 146 22.72 33.43 18.55
C LYS A 146 22.70 32.00 19.07
N GLN A 147 21.58 31.60 19.69
CA GLN A 147 21.45 30.25 20.25
C GLN A 147 21.45 29.19 19.16
N GLU A 148 20.76 29.46 18.05
CA GLU A 148 20.73 28.56 16.90
C GLU A 148 22.11 28.39 16.26
N LEU A 149 22.87 29.48 16.06
CA LEU A 149 24.25 29.40 15.57
C LEU A 149 25.15 28.56 16.49
N SER A 150 25.02 28.71 17.81
CA SER A 150 25.75 27.89 18.78
C SER A 150 25.38 26.41 18.66
N ASN A 151 24.09 26.10 18.55
CA ASN A 151 23.60 24.72 18.39
C ASN A 151 24.08 24.09 17.08
N ILE A 152 24.02 24.83 15.97
CA ILE A 152 24.52 24.38 14.66
C ILE A 152 26.02 24.10 14.75
N LEU A 153 26.78 24.95 15.42
CA LEU A 153 28.21 24.77 15.56
C LEU A 153 28.57 23.50 16.36
N ILE A 154 27.87 23.24 17.47
CA ILE A 154 28.07 22.01 18.27
C ILE A 154 27.79 20.77 17.41
N LYS A 155 26.68 20.78 16.65
CA LYS A 155 26.34 19.68 15.74
C LYS A 155 27.36 19.51 14.62
N ALA A 156 27.88 20.61 14.07
CA ALA A 156 28.88 20.58 13.00
C ALA A 156 30.15 19.80 13.41
N GLN A 157 30.55 19.85 14.69
CA GLN A 157 31.72 19.13 15.21
C GLN A 157 31.57 17.60 15.21
N SER A 158 30.34 17.08 15.13
CA SER A 158 30.04 15.63 15.18
C SER A 158 29.36 15.10 13.92
N CYS A 159 29.12 15.95 12.92
CA CYS A 159 28.46 15.60 11.67
C CYS A 159 29.41 15.03 10.61
N ASN A 160 28.86 14.48 9.54
CA ASN A 160 29.63 14.19 8.35
C ASN A 160 29.94 15.50 7.59
N LEU A 161 31.15 16.05 7.79
CA LEU A 161 31.58 17.31 7.18
C LEU A 161 31.55 17.29 5.64
N MET A 162 31.67 16.13 5.00
CA MET A 162 31.55 16.01 3.54
C MET A 162 30.11 16.30 3.08
N ILE A 163 29.13 15.78 3.82
CA ILE A 163 27.71 15.92 3.51
C ILE A 163 27.21 17.33 3.86
N ALA A 164 27.56 17.84 5.05
CA ALA A 164 27.11 19.15 5.54
C ALA A 164 27.76 20.35 4.83
N ARG A 165 28.75 20.12 3.97
CA ARG A 165 29.62 21.15 3.37
C ARG A 165 28.85 22.30 2.74
N GLU A 166 27.93 22.02 1.81
CA GLU A 166 27.26 23.08 1.04
C GLU A 166 26.30 23.88 1.94
N SER A 167 25.55 23.22 2.81
CA SER A 167 24.63 23.87 3.77
C SER A 167 25.40 24.83 4.68
N LEU A 168 26.52 24.38 5.24
CA LEU A 168 27.39 25.22 6.08
C LEU A 168 28.06 26.35 5.28
N LEU A 169 28.48 26.10 4.05
CA LEU A 169 29.07 27.11 3.18
C LEU A 169 28.06 28.23 2.87
N TYR A 170 26.80 27.90 2.60
CA TYR A 170 25.76 28.90 2.36
C TYR A 170 25.46 29.74 3.60
N LEU A 171 25.38 29.10 4.78
CA LEU A 171 25.21 29.82 6.04
C LEU A 171 26.39 30.75 6.32
N MET A 172 27.61 30.24 6.15
CA MET A 172 28.83 31.03 6.30
C MET A 172 28.86 32.21 5.31
N GLY A 173 28.48 31.99 4.06
CA GLY A 173 28.39 33.04 3.04
C GLY A 173 27.38 34.13 3.39
N PHE A 174 26.17 33.73 3.81
CA PHE A 174 25.15 34.67 4.26
C PHE A 174 25.66 35.55 5.40
N LEU A 175 26.25 34.94 6.44
CA LEU A 175 26.78 35.65 7.60
C LEU A 175 27.95 36.56 7.20
N ALA A 176 28.87 36.12 6.33
CA ALA A 176 29.99 36.93 5.88
C ALA A 176 29.54 38.22 5.16
N ASP A 177 28.42 38.19 4.44
CA ASP A 177 27.86 39.37 3.75
C ASP A 177 27.05 40.29 4.68
N HIS A 178 26.56 39.78 5.81
CA HIS A 178 25.64 40.51 6.72
C HIS A 178 26.19 40.72 8.14
N ASP A 179 27.46 40.38 8.37
CA ASP A 179 28.06 40.40 9.70
C ASP A 179 28.03 41.80 10.31
N LYS A 180 27.41 41.88 11.49
CA LYS A 180 27.36 43.05 12.36
C LYS A 180 27.47 42.64 13.84
N ASP A 181 27.63 41.35 14.14
CA ASP A 181 27.48 40.79 15.49
C ASP A 181 28.68 39.90 15.87
N PRO A 182 29.31 40.12 17.05
CA PRO A 182 30.38 39.25 17.56
C PRO A 182 30.08 37.74 17.52
N THR A 183 28.81 37.33 17.65
CA THR A 183 28.43 35.91 17.58
C THR A 183 28.63 35.31 16.19
N ASP A 184 28.36 36.07 15.13
CA ASP A 184 28.60 35.62 13.75
C ASP A 184 30.10 35.40 13.53
N SER A 185 30.94 36.34 14.01
CA SER A 185 32.39 36.23 13.95
C SER A 185 32.93 34.95 14.61
N PHE A 186 32.37 34.56 15.75
CA PHE A 186 32.75 33.31 16.43
C PHE A 186 32.35 32.08 15.61
N PHE A 187 31.11 32.05 15.10
CA PHE A 187 30.63 30.98 14.24
C PHE A 187 31.49 30.84 12.97
N LEU A 188 31.69 31.94 12.25
CA LEU A 188 32.48 32.00 11.00
C LEU A 188 33.90 31.47 11.19
N THR A 189 34.57 31.85 12.28
CA THR A 189 35.94 31.40 12.57
C THR A 189 35.99 29.89 12.86
N ASN A 190 35.03 29.36 13.62
CA ASN A 190 35.01 27.94 13.92
C ASN A 190 34.65 27.08 12.70
N ILE A 191 33.67 27.51 11.89
CA ILE A 191 33.34 26.81 10.64
C ILE A 191 34.51 26.87 9.65
N TYR A 192 35.17 28.02 9.53
CA TYR A 192 36.40 28.13 8.72
C TYR A 192 37.47 27.12 9.18
N ASN A 193 37.70 26.98 10.49
CA ASN A 193 38.69 26.04 11.02
C ASN A 193 38.37 24.57 10.68
N LEU A 194 37.09 24.18 10.64
CA LEU A 194 36.67 22.85 10.21
C LEU A 194 37.01 22.58 8.73
N TYR A 195 36.95 23.62 7.89
CA TYR A 195 37.17 23.55 6.44
C TYR A 195 38.41 24.33 5.98
N LYS A 196 39.44 24.45 6.82
CA LYS A 196 40.60 25.33 6.58
C LYS A 196 41.34 25.07 5.26
N ASN A 197 41.22 23.87 4.70
CA ASN A 197 41.85 23.47 3.44
C ASN A 197 40.93 23.62 2.22
N ASP A 198 39.66 23.97 2.43
CA ASP A 198 38.69 24.15 1.36
C ASP A 198 38.76 25.58 0.80
N LEU A 199 38.96 25.69 -0.51
CA LEU A 199 39.13 26.98 -1.19
C LEU A 199 37.89 27.89 -1.08
N GLN A 200 36.68 27.33 -1.14
CA GLN A 200 35.47 28.15 -1.06
C GLN A 200 35.29 28.72 0.36
N PHE A 201 35.59 27.93 1.39
CA PHE A 201 35.56 28.41 2.77
C PHE A 201 36.62 29.48 3.04
N LYS A 202 37.84 29.33 2.48
CA LYS A 202 38.87 30.39 2.50
C LYS A 202 38.37 31.68 1.85
N ILE A 203 37.76 31.59 0.67
CA ILE A 203 37.22 32.75 -0.07
C ILE A 203 36.10 33.43 0.73
N VAL A 204 35.17 32.67 1.31
CA VAL A 204 34.09 33.20 2.14
C VAL A 204 34.64 33.86 3.41
N TYR A 205 35.65 33.28 4.05
CA TYR A 205 36.29 33.88 5.22
C TYR A 205 37.04 35.17 4.86
N ALA A 206 37.74 35.20 3.71
CA ALA A 206 38.37 36.41 3.20
C ALA A 206 37.34 37.52 2.94
N ASN A 207 36.16 37.18 2.38
CA ASN A 207 35.05 38.11 2.23
C ASN A 207 34.61 38.72 3.57
N TYR A 208 34.44 37.88 4.60
CA TYR A 208 34.15 38.34 5.96
C TYR A 208 35.21 39.31 6.49
N LEU A 209 36.51 39.02 6.29
CA LEU A 209 37.60 39.90 6.71
C LEU A 209 37.55 41.26 6.00
N ILE A 210 37.26 41.27 4.69
CA ILE A 210 37.14 42.50 3.89
C ILE A 210 35.97 43.35 4.36
N ASN A 211 34.79 42.74 4.57
CA ASN A 211 33.59 43.44 5.01
C ASN A 211 33.78 44.07 6.39
N ASN A 212 34.58 43.44 7.26
CA ASN A 212 34.95 43.93 8.58
C ASN A 212 36.22 44.81 8.61
N ASN A 213 36.68 45.31 7.46
CA ASN A 213 37.87 46.16 7.32
C ASN A 213 39.18 45.56 7.90
N LYS A 214 39.27 44.23 8.06
CA LYS A 214 40.49 43.51 8.45
C LYS A 214 41.38 43.26 7.22
N LEU A 215 41.74 44.33 6.52
CA LEU A 215 42.32 44.28 5.17
C LEU A 215 43.66 43.55 5.09
N GLU A 216 44.54 43.69 6.09
CA GLU A 216 45.85 43.01 6.08
C GLU A 216 45.71 41.49 6.22
N ALA A 217 44.80 41.03 7.09
CA ALA A 217 44.48 39.61 7.20
C ALA A 217 43.85 39.07 5.91
N ALA A 218 42.96 39.85 5.29
CA ALA A 218 42.35 39.49 4.01
C ALA A 218 43.40 39.39 2.88
N LYS A 219 44.29 40.38 2.74
CA LYS A 219 45.38 40.38 1.76
C LYS A 219 46.28 39.17 1.92
N LYS A 220 46.69 38.86 3.15
CA LYS A 220 47.49 37.68 3.46
C LYS A 220 46.77 36.41 3.00
N MET A 221 45.51 36.23 3.41
CA MET A 221 44.73 35.05 3.03
C MET A 221 44.55 34.90 1.51
N ILE A 222 44.27 36.01 0.82
CA ILE A 222 44.11 36.02 -0.65
C ILE A 222 45.44 35.71 -1.34
N SER A 223 46.57 36.17 -0.81
CA SER A 223 47.91 35.89 -1.37
C SER A 223 48.30 34.40 -1.27
N GLU A 224 47.70 33.65 -0.35
CA GLU A 224 47.90 32.20 -0.19
C GLU A 224 46.99 31.36 -1.10
N LEU A 225 46.05 31.99 -1.83
CA LEU A 225 45.19 31.29 -2.78
C LEU A 225 45.95 30.95 -4.06
N PRO A 226 45.69 29.78 -4.69
CA PRO A 226 46.35 29.37 -5.92
C PRO A 226 45.79 30.17 -7.11
N LYS A 227 46.32 31.39 -7.32
CA LYS A 227 45.83 32.36 -8.32
C LYS A 227 45.64 31.73 -9.70
N GLU A 228 46.70 31.15 -10.27
CA GLU A 228 46.66 30.57 -11.62
C GLU A 228 45.58 29.49 -11.75
N SER A 229 45.45 28.61 -10.75
CA SER A 229 44.42 27.56 -10.75
C SER A 229 43.00 28.11 -10.64
N LEU A 230 42.79 29.18 -9.87
CA LEU A 230 41.49 29.86 -9.75
C LEU A 230 41.14 30.65 -11.02
N GLU A 231 42.13 31.20 -11.73
CA GLU A 231 41.91 31.88 -13.00
C GLU A 231 41.65 30.91 -14.16
N GLN A 232 42.13 29.66 -14.06
CA GLN A 232 41.95 28.61 -15.08
C GLN A 232 40.83 27.62 -14.76
N THR A 233 40.26 27.65 -13.55
CA THR A 233 39.19 26.73 -13.15
C THR A 233 37.98 26.80 -14.08
N THR A 234 37.41 25.64 -14.37
CA THR A 234 36.13 25.45 -15.06
C THR A 234 34.93 25.62 -14.12
N ASN A 235 35.16 25.62 -12.80
CA ASN A 235 34.13 25.86 -11.80
C ASN A 235 33.77 27.36 -11.79
N LEU A 236 32.79 27.72 -12.63
CA LEU A 236 32.39 29.12 -12.84
C LEU A 236 31.97 29.82 -11.54
N ASN A 237 31.34 29.10 -10.61
CA ASN A 237 30.93 29.67 -9.33
C ASN A 237 32.13 29.97 -8.43
N LEU A 238 33.11 29.06 -8.35
CA LEU A 238 34.36 29.30 -7.64
C LEU A 238 35.12 30.49 -8.22
N LYS A 239 35.24 30.53 -9.56
CA LYS A 239 35.89 31.62 -10.29
C LYS A 239 35.22 32.97 -10.03
N TYR A 240 33.89 32.99 -10.05
CA TYR A 240 33.10 34.17 -9.69
C TYR A 240 33.40 34.63 -8.27
N CYS A 241 33.34 33.73 -7.28
CA CYS A 241 33.60 34.07 -5.88
C CYS A 241 35.02 34.63 -5.68
N TYR A 242 36.02 34.09 -6.39
CA TYR A 242 37.38 34.62 -6.37
C TYR A 242 37.45 36.07 -6.87
N TYR A 243 36.89 36.35 -8.06
CA TYR A 243 36.90 37.72 -8.58
C TYR A 243 36.01 38.67 -7.76
N ASP A 244 34.94 38.20 -7.13
CA ASP A 244 34.12 39.01 -6.24
C ASP A 244 34.92 39.52 -5.03
N ILE A 245 35.66 38.65 -4.34
CA ILE A 245 36.50 39.07 -3.20
C ILE A 245 37.66 39.97 -3.65
N MET A 246 38.24 39.71 -4.82
CA MET A 246 39.30 40.56 -5.38
C MET A 246 38.77 41.95 -5.70
N ALA A 247 37.59 42.06 -6.33
CA ALA A 247 36.95 43.35 -6.61
C ALA A 247 36.63 44.11 -5.32
N LYS A 248 36.09 43.43 -4.29
CA LYS A 248 35.83 44.02 -2.97
C LYS A 248 37.11 44.52 -2.31
N LEU A 249 38.19 43.75 -2.37
CA LEU A 249 39.49 44.15 -1.84
C LEU A 249 40.03 45.38 -2.58
N TYR A 250 40.06 45.36 -3.91
CA TYR A 250 40.57 46.48 -4.71
C TYR A 250 39.75 47.77 -4.52
N ALA A 251 38.43 47.65 -4.36
CA ALA A 251 37.59 48.79 -3.99
C ALA A 251 37.99 49.40 -2.64
N LYS A 252 38.25 48.56 -1.63
CA LYS A 252 38.68 48.99 -0.29
C LYS A 252 40.10 49.55 -0.26
N THR A 253 41.00 49.04 -1.10
CA THR A 253 42.41 49.49 -1.18
C THR A 253 42.65 50.57 -2.24
N GLN A 254 41.61 51.04 -2.93
CA GLN A 254 41.67 52.09 -3.97
C GLN A 254 42.58 51.74 -5.16
N ALA A 255 42.66 50.45 -5.52
CA ALA A 255 43.41 49.99 -6.69
C ALA A 255 42.51 50.01 -7.94
N TYR A 256 42.28 51.20 -8.51
CA TYR A 256 41.24 51.43 -9.52
C TYR A 256 41.39 50.62 -10.82
N ASP A 257 42.59 50.49 -11.36
CA ASP A 257 42.82 49.74 -12.61
C ASP A 257 42.50 48.25 -12.43
N ASN A 258 43.06 47.65 -11.37
CA ASN A 258 42.78 46.27 -11.01
C ASN A 258 41.31 46.04 -10.67
N TYR A 259 40.66 47.02 -10.03
CA TYR A 259 39.23 46.96 -9.73
C TYR A 259 38.38 46.85 -11.00
N LYS A 260 38.60 47.74 -11.98
CA LYS A 260 37.82 47.76 -13.22
C LYS A 260 37.92 46.44 -13.98
N GLU A 261 39.13 45.95 -14.22
CA GLU A 261 39.36 44.66 -14.91
C GLU A 261 38.68 43.50 -14.16
N THR A 262 38.78 43.48 -12.83
CA THR A 262 38.23 42.41 -12.01
C THR A 262 36.69 42.42 -12.00
N VAL A 263 36.08 43.60 -11.97
CA VAL A 263 34.62 43.76 -12.04
C VAL A 263 34.08 43.26 -13.38
N GLU A 264 34.73 43.61 -14.50
CA GLU A 264 34.32 43.13 -15.82
C GLU A 264 34.33 41.58 -15.89
N LYS A 265 35.40 40.94 -15.40
CA LYS A 265 35.48 39.47 -15.32
C LYS A 265 34.39 38.86 -14.44
N LYS A 266 34.16 39.46 -13.26
CA LYS A 266 33.13 39.03 -12.30
C LYS A 266 31.72 39.11 -12.91
N ASP A 267 31.39 40.22 -13.57
CA ASP A 267 30.04 40.45 -14.10
C ASP A 267 29.72 39.54 -15.30
N LEU A 268 30.71 39.25 -16.15
CA LEU A 268 30.57 38.25 -17.21
C LEU A 268 30.24 36.86 -16.64
N LEU A 269 30.94 36.44 -15.58
CA LEU A 269 30.67 35.16 -14.90
C LEU A 269 29.29 35.16 -14.25
N LEU A 270 28.91 36.24 -13.57
CA LEU A 270 27.60 36.38 -12.93
C LEU A 270 26.46 36.25 -13.96
N LYS A 271 26.62 36.87 -15.13
CA LYS A 271 25.65 36.75 -16.22
C LYS A 271 25.50 35.31 -16.69
N ALA A 272 26.61 34.61 -16.93
CA ALA A 272 26.60 33.20 -17.33
C ALA A 272 25.93 32.30 -16.27
N LEU A 273 26.30 32.46 -15.00
CA LEU A 273 25.71 31.71 -13.88
C LEU A 273 24.20 31.95 -13.78
N ASN A 274 23.75 33.20 -13.87
CA ASN A 274 22.32 33.53 -13.78
C ASN A 274 21.51 32.96 -14.95
N GLN A 275 22.06 32.96 -16.17
CA GLN A 275 21.42 32.33 -17.33
C GLN A 275 21.25 30.82 -17.12
N THR A 276 22.30 30.13 -16.67
CA THR A 276 22.23 28.69 -16.37
C THR A 276 21.25 28.40 -15.24
N ARG A 277 21.28 29.17 -14.15
CA ARG A 277 20.34 29.03 -13.02
C ARG A 277 18.89 29.19 -13.48
N PHE A 278 18.60 30.19 -14.29
CA PHE A 278 17.25 30.42 -14.83
C PHE A 278 16.78 29.23 -15.69
N SER A 279 17.62 28.78 -16.61
CA SER A 279 17.31 27.60 -17.45
C SER A 279 17.11 26.34 -16.61
N ALA A 280 17.95 26.12 -15.60
CA ALA A 280 17.87 24.97 -14.71
C ALA A 280 16.59 24.99 -13.85
N LYS A 281 16.22 26.17 -13.33
CA LYS A 281 14.99 26.37 -12.56
C LYS A 281 13.75 26.03 -13.39
N ASN A 282 13.65 26.51 -14.63
CA ASN A 282 12.53 26.17 -15.51
C ASN A 282 12.49 24.67 -15.81
N LYS A 283 13.66 24.07 -16.04
CA LYS A 283 13.75 22.63 -16.28
C LYS A 283 13.30 21.80 -15.07
N TRP A 284 13.66 22.22 -13.86
CA TRP A 284 13.21 21.56 -12.63
C TRP A 284 11.69 21.55 -12.52
N PHE A 285 11.03 22.67 -12.79
CA PHE A 285 9.56 22.74 -12.77
C PHE A 285 8.93 21.80 -13.81
N ASN A 286 9.47 21.74 -15.03
CA ASN A 286 8.99 20.80 -16.05
C ASN A 286 9.16 19.34 -15.61
N ILE A 287 10.30 19.00 -15.00
CA ILE A 287 10.54 17.64 -14.49
C ILE A 287 9.54 17.30 -13.38
N LEU A 288 9.28 18.22 -12.45
CA LEU A 288 8.27 18.01 -11.42
C LEU A 288 6.88 17.81 -12.02
N GLU A 289 6.47 18.67 -12.95
CA GLU A 289 5.19 18.56 -13.64
C GLU A 289 5.04 17.22 -14.38
N ASP A 290 6.08 16.78 -15.09
CA ASP A 290 6.10 15.48 -15.76
C ASP A 290 6.03 14.31 -14.77
N ASN A 291 6.74 14.39 -13.64
CA ASN A 291 6.68 13.37 -12.59
C ASN A 291 5.26 13.28 -11.98
N PHE A 292 4.65 14.43 -11.65
CA PHE A 292 3.27 14.48 -11.17
C PHE A 292 2.28 13.92 -12.20
N ARG A 293 2.43 14.28 -13.49
CA ARG A 293 1.60 13.73 -14.57
C ARG A 293 1.74 12.22 -14.67
N THR A 294 2.98 11.71 -14.64
CA THR A 294 3.28 10.28 -14.72
C THR A 294 2.70 9.51 -13.53
N GLU A 295 2.80 10.07 -12.33
CA GLU A 295 2.19 9.48 -11.13
C GLU A 295 0.66 9.41 -11.26
N GLN A 296 0.02 10.50 -11.68
CA GLN A 296 -1.43 10.53 -11.91
C GLN A 296 -1.87 9.54 -13.00
N GLU A 297 -1.14 9.45 -14.11
CA GLU A 297 -1.40 8.47 -15.16
C GLU A 297 -1.28 7.02 -14.65
N SER A 298 -0.27 6.75 -13.81
CA SER A 298 -0.07 5.43 -13.19
C SER A 298 -1.23 5.06 -12.26
N LEU A 299 -1.72 6.01 -11.46
CA LEU A 299 -2.87 5.84 -10.57
C LEU A 299 -4.14 5.60 -11.39
N LEU A 300 -4.37 6.37 -12.46
CA LEU A 300 -5.49 6.16 -13.37
C LEU A 300 -5.43 4.79 -14.06
N LYS A 301 -4.25 4.36 -14.50
CA LYS A 301 -4.04 3.03 -15.08
C LYS A 301 -4.36 1.92 -14.07
N ASN A 302 -3.93 2.07 -12.82
CA ASN A 302 -4.22 1.12 -11.75
C ASN A 302 -5.72 1.09 -11.40
N ARG A 303 -6.39 2.25 -11.32
CA ARG A 303 -7.85 2.32 -11.13
C ARG A 303 -8.61 1.64 -12.27
N LYS A 304 -8.21 1.87 -13.52
CA LYS A 304 -8.79 1.19 -14.70
C LYS A 304 -8.60 -0.32 -14.63
N LYS A 305 -7.41 -0.81 -14.26
CA LYS A 305 -7.16 -2.25 -14.07
C LYS A 305 -8.12 -2.85 -13.03
N ILE A 306 -8.28 -2.20 -11.87
CA ILE A 306 -9.20 -2.66 -10.82
C ILE A 306 -10.65 -2.71 -11.35
N LEU A 307 -11.11 -1.67 -12.05
CA LEU A 307 -12.45 -1.65 -12.65
C LEU A 307 -12.66 -2.78 -13.66
N PHE A 308 -11.70 -3.03 -14.55
CA PHE A 308 -11.78 -4.15 -15.49
C PHE A 308 -11.79 -5.51 -14.80
N SER A 309 -11.03 -5.68 -13.71
CA SER A 309 -11.07 -6.89 -12.89
C SER A 309 -12.45 -7.09 -12.26
N ILE A 310 -13.08 -6.04 -11.73
CA ILE A 310 -14.43 -6.10 -11.16
C ILE A 310 -15.45 -6.49 -12.24
N ILE A 311 -15.42 -5.84 -13.41
CA ILE A 311 -16.32 -6.15 -14.53
C ILE A 311 -16.13 -7.61 -14.96
N GLY A 312 -14.90 -8.09 -15.08
CA GLY A 312 -14.60 -9.48 -15.41
C GLY A 312 -15.22 -10.46 -14.41
N ILE A 313 -15.06 -10.21 -13.10
CA ILE A 313 -15.66 -11.02 -12.05
C ILE A 313 -17.19 -10.98 -12.12
N SER A 314 -17.80 -9.81 -12.30
CA SER A 314 -19.26 -9.66 -12.44
C SER A 314 -19.80 -10.43 -13.65
N THR A 315 -19.12 -10.36 -14.80
CA THR A 315 -19.52 -11.12 -16.00
C THR A 315 -19.42 -12.62 -15.79
N LEU A 316 -18.37 -13.10 -15.10
CA LEU A 316 -18.24 -14.52 -14.75
C LEU A 316 -19.38 -14.99 -13.84
N ILE A 317 -19.76 -14.19 -12.84
CA ILE A 317 -20.89 -14.49 -11.96
C ILE A 317 -22.19 -14.58 -12.77
N ILE A 318 -22.43 -13.64 -13.69
CA ILE A 318 -23.61 -13.67 -14.56
C ILE A 318 -23.63 -14.93 -15.41
N ILE A 319 -22.50 -15.32 -16.02
CA ILE A 319 -22.38 -16.57 -16.80
C ILE A 319 -22.71 -17.78 -15.94
N LEU A 320 -22.20 -17.86 -14.71
CA LEU A 320 -22.49 -18.96 -13.79
C LEU A 320 -23.97 -19.02 -13.40
N ILE A 321 -24.63 -17.88 -13.19
CA ILE A 321 -26.07 -17.79 -12.92
C ILE A 321 -26.85 -18.31 -14.13
N VAL A 322 -26.48 -17.91 -15.34
CA VAL A 322 -27.11 -18.36 -16.59
C VAL A 322 -26.94 -19.87 -16.79
N ILE A 323 -25.74 -20.42 -16.56
CA ILE A 323 -25.49 -21.86 -16.64
C ILE A 323 -26.36 -22.62 -15.62
N ARG A 324 -26.43 -22.15 -14.37
CA ARG A 324 -27.28 -22.76 -13.33
C ARG A 324 -28.75 -22.74 -13.71
N PHE A 325 -29.22 -21.63 -14.28
CA PHE A 325 -30.59 -21.50 -14.77
C PHE A 325 -30.90 -22.54 -15.86
N PHE A 326 -30.02 -22.70 -16.85
CA PHE A 326 -30.19 -23.72 -17.90
C PHE A 326 -30.14 -25.16 -17.35
N GLN A 327 -29.24 -25.45 -16.40
CA GLN A 327 -29.15 -26.77 -15.75
C GLN A 327 -30.45 -27.13 -15.02
N ILE A 328 -30.99 -26.21 -14.22
CA ILE A 328 -32.26 -26.41 -13.49
C ILE A 328 -33.40 -26.65 -14.49
N ASN A 329 -33.50 -25.81 -15.53
CA ASN A 329 -34.58 -25.94 -16.50
C ASN A 329 -34.50 -27.26 -17.30
N SER A 330 -33.28 -27.76 -17.58
CA SER A 330 -33.07 -29.07 -18.19
C SER A 330 -33.55 -30.21 -17.27
N GLN A 331 -33.20 -30.17 -15.99
CA GLN A 331 -33.64 -31.16 -15.00
C GLN A 331 -35.16 -31.18 -14.84
N VAL A 332 -35.80 -29.99 -14.85
CA VAL A 332 -37.27 -29.88 -14.79
C VAL A 332 -37.93 -30.54 -16.00
N LYS A 333 -37.40 -30.33 -17.22
CA LYS A 333 -37.92 -31.00 -18.43
C LYS A 333 -37.77 -32.52 -18.37
N GLU A 334 -36.64 -33.02 -17.91
CA GLU A 334 -36.44 -34.47 -17.71
C GLU A 334 -37.40 -35.04 -16.69
N TYR A 335 -37.60 -34.34 -15.56
CA TYR A 335 -38.57 -34.73 -14.55
C TYR A 335 -40.00 -34.76 -15.10
N GLN A 336 -40.41 -33.73 -15.85
CA GLN A 336 -41.72 -33.70 -16.51
C GLN A 336 -41.91 -34.86 -17.50
N ASN A 337 -40.90 -35.16 -18.33
CA ASN A 337 -40.92 -36.28 -19.26
C ASN A 337 -41.00 -37.64 -18.52
N PHE A 338 -40.29 -37.77 -17.40
CA PHE A 338 -40.36 -38.95 -16.55
C PHE A 338 -41.77 -39.15 -15.97
N ILE A 339 -42.38 -38.09 -15.43
CA ILE A 339 -43.76 -38.13 -14.91
C ILE A 339 -44.75 -38.49 -16.04
N LEU A 340 -44.59 -37.91 -17.23
CA LEU A 340 -45.42 -38.24 -18.39
C LEU A 340 -45.32 -39.73 -18.76
N ARG A 341 -44.09 -40.29 -18.80
CA ARG A 341 -43.88 -41.73 -19.06
C ARG A 341 -44.51 -42.61 -17.99
N ILE A 342 -44.38 -42.25 -16.72
CA ILE A 342 -45.02 -42.98 -15.61
C ILE A 342 -46.55 -42.97 -15.76
N ASN A 343 -47.15 -41.83 -16.13
CA ASN A 343 -48.59 -41.74 -16.36
C ASN A 343 -49.04 -42.59 -17.56
N LEU A 344 -48.32 -42.55 -18.68
CA LEU A 344 -48.60 -43.40 -19.84
C LEU A 344 -48.45 -44.90 -19.54
N LEU A 345 -47.52 -45.28 -18.65
CA LEU A 345 -47.36 -46.66 -18.19
C LEU A 345 -48.49 -47.09 -17.24
N LYS A 346 -49.04 -46.17 -16.45
CA LYS A 346 -50.25 -46.43 -15.64
C LYS A 346 -51.48 -46.65 -16.54
N GLU A 347 -51.64 -45.86 -17.59
CA GLU A 347 -52.71 -46.04 -18.57
C GLU A 347 -52.58 -47.37 -19.35
N LYS A 348 -51.36 -47.77 -19.73
CA LYS A 348 -51.09 -49.07 -20.38
C LYS A 348 -51.22 -50.29 -19.45
N LYS A 349 -51.14 -50.09 -18.14
CA LYS A 349 -51.31 -51.15 -17.11
C LYS A 349 -52.62 -50.97 -16.33
N ALA A 350 -53.67 -50.42 -16.94
CA ALA A 350 -55.00 -50.51 -16.35
C ALA A 350 -55.41 -52.00 -16.26
N PRO A 351 -55.59 -52.57 -15.06
CA PRO A 351 -56.29 -53.85 -14.94
C PRO A 351 -57.74 -53.61 -15.35
N GLN A 352 -58.35 -54.57 -16.05
CA GLN A 352 -59.82 -54.64 -16.15
C GLN A 352 -60.40 -54.48 -14.74
N GLN A 353 -61.13 -53.39 -14.51
CA GLN A 353 -61.97 -53.24 -13.34
C GLN A 353 -63.00 -54.37 -13.37
N GLN A 354 -62.82 -55.36 -12.50
CA GLN A 354 -63.95 -56.15 -12.05
C GLN A 354 -64.88 -55.17 -11.35
N ALA A 355 -66.02 -54.88 -11.99
CA ALA A 355 -67.13 -54.20 -11.37
C ALA A 355 -67.54 -55.01 -10.13
N ILE A 356 -67.25 -54.47 -8.95
CA ILE A 356 -67.72 -55.01 -7.69
C ILE A 356 -69.13 -54.47 -7.50
N SER A 357 -70.05 -55.35 -7.14
CA SER A 357 -71.44 -54.97 -6.83
C SER A 357 -71.45 -53.85 -5.79
N GLU A 358 -72.11 -52.74 -6.13
CA GLU A 358 -72.37 -51.55 -5.31
C GLU A 358 -72.85 -51.90 -3.87
N LYS A 359 -73.44 -53.10 -3.70
CA LYS A 359 -73.88 -53.64 -2.41
C LYS A 359 -72.73 -53.98 -1.46
N THR A 360 -71.60 -54.50 -1.95
CA THR A 360 -70.46 -54.92 -1.11
C THR A 360 -69.60 -53.74 -0.66
N GLU A 361 -69.47 -52.71 -1.50
CA GLU A 361 -68.79 -51.46 -1.18
C GLU A 361 -69.53 -50.70 -0.08
N ASN A 362 -70.85 -50.56 -0.19
CA ASN A 362 -71.68 -49.91 0.82
C ASN A 362 -71.63 -50.64 2.19
N ILE A 363 -71.57 -51.97 2.19
CA ILE A 363 -71.40 -52.75 3.44
C ILE A 363 -70.04 -52.47 4.08
N LEU A 364 -68.96 -52.40 3.29
CA LEU A 364 -67.63 -52.12 3.81
C LEU A 364 -67.52 -50.68 4.34
N LEU A 365 -68.10 -49.70 3.65
CA LEU A 365 -68.15 -48.32 4.13
C LEU A 365 -68.89 -48.22 5.46
N LYS A 366 -70.04 -48.89 5.60
CA LYS A 366 -70.75 -48.96 6.88
C LYS A 366 -69.89 -49.59 7.98
N LYS A 367 -69.24 -50.73 7.70
CA LYS A 367 -68.31 -51.38 8.66
C LYS A 367 -67.14 -50.47 9.04
N LEU A 368 -66.67 -49.63 8.13
CA LEU A 368 -65.59 -48.66 8.35
C LEU A 368 -66.05 -47.50 9.24
N ASP A 369 -67.25 -46.96 8.98
CA ASP A 369 -67.87 -45.92 9.81
C ASP A 369 -68.20 -46.46 11.22
N ASP A 370 -68.69 -47.69 11.33
CA ASP A 370 -68.88 -48.37 12.62
C ASP A 370 -67.55 -48.48 13.38
N PHE A 371 -66.44 -48.77 12.68
CA PHE A 371 -65.10 -48.79 13.26
C PHE A 371 -64.64 -47.40 13.73
N GLU A 372 -64.92 -46.32 12.98
CA GLU A 372 -64.61 -44.94 13.40
C GLU A 372 -65.37 -44.51 14.66
N ASN A 373 -66.58 -45.03 14.84
CA ASN A 373 -67.38 -44.80 16.04
C ASN A 373 -66.90 -45.61 17.26
N THR A 374 -66.02 -46.59 17.05
CA THR A 374 -65.29 -47.25 18.15
C THR A 374 -63.98 -46.52 18.43
N GLU A 375 -63.41 -46.67 19.62
CA GLU A 375 -62.06 -46.16 19.91
C GLU A 375 -60.95 -47.15 19.50
N ASP A 376 -61.26 -48.22 18.76
CA ASP A 376 -60.29 -49.28 18.44
C ASP A 376 -59.10 -48.81 17.58
N TYR A 377 -59.21 -47.65 16.92
CA TYR A 377 -58.09 -47.03 16.21
C TYR A 377 -56.95 -46.56 17.13
N ILE A 378 -57.18 -46.40 18.45
CA ILE A 378 -56.11 -46.04 19.40
C ILE A 378 -55.26 -47.24 19.82
N LYS A 379 -55.67 -48.47 19.49
CA LYS A 379 -54.88 -49.67 19.79
C LYS A 379 -53.56 -49.64 19.01
N THR A 380 -52.45 -49.92 19.70
CA THR A 380 -51.09 -49.79 19.14
C THR A 380 -50.75 -50.85 18.10
N ASP A 381 -51.50 -51.95 18.05
CA ASP A 381 -51.35 -53.09 17.14
C ASP A 381 -52.24 -53.01 15.88
N ILE A 382 -52.94 -51.89 15.67
CA ILE A 382 -53.76 -51.71 14.48
C ILE A 382 -52.90 -51.57 13.22
N SER A 383 -53.17 -52.41 12.24
CA SER A 383 -52.52 -52.46 10.93
C SER A 383 -53.58 -52.66 9.85
N LEU A 384 -53.22 -52.38 8.60
CA LEU A 384 -54.13 -52.60 7.47
C LEU A 384 -54.59 -54.07 7.42
N GLN A 385 -53.68 -55.00 7.73
CA GLN A 385 -53.95 -56.44 7.81
C GLN A 385 -54.94 -56.77 8.93
N SER A 386 -54.74 -56.24 10.14
CA SER A 386 -55.63 -56.53 11.28
C SER A 386 -57.00 -55.90 11.11
N LEU A 387 -57.09 -54.69 10.55
CA LEU A 387 -58.38 -54.06 10.24
C LEU A 387 -59.10 -54.78 9.10
N ALA A 388 -58.41 -55.16 8.02
CA ALA A 388 -59.03 -55.92 6.92
C ALA A 388 -59.64 -57.23 7.43
N LYS A 389 -58.92 -57.95 8.30
CA LYS A 389 -59.44 -59.16 8.94
C LYS A 389 -60.67 -58.87 9.81
N LYS A 390 -60.65 -57.79 10.60
CA LYS A 390 -61.77 -57.38 11.47
C LYS A 390 -63.03 -57.01 10.67
N LEU A 391 -62.86 -56.36 9.53
CA LEU A 391 -63.97 -55.95 8.66
C LEU A 391 -64.38 -57.04 7.65
N GLU A 392 -63.76 -58.23 7.74
CA GLU A 392 -63.99 -59.39 6.87
C GLU A 392 -63.75 -59.06 5.38
N THR A 393 -62.62 -58.40 5.10
CA THR A 393 -62.20 -58.02 3.75
C THR A 393 -60.71 -58.30 3.53
N ASN A 394 -60.20 -58.03 2.31
CA ASN A 394 -58.78 -58.12 2.01
C ASN A 394 -58.11 -56.74 2.07
N THR A 395 -56.79 -56.72 2.32
CA THR A 395 -56.02 -55.47 2.49
C THR A 395 -56.02 -54.58 1.26
N LYS A 396 -56.06 -55.15 0.06
CA LYS A 396 -56.14 -54.41 -1.19
C LYS A 396 -57.43 -53.61 -1.26
N TYR A 397 -58.57 -54.28 -1.03
CA TYR A 397 -59.89 -53.67 -1.11
C TYR A 397 -60.12 -52.65 0.00
N LEU A 398 -59.66 -52.93 1.23
CA LEU A 398 -59.69 -51.95 2.31
C LEU A 398 -58.82 -50.72 2.00
N SER A 399 -57.59 -50.91 1.52
CA SER A 399 -56.73 -49.78 1.16
C SER A 399 -57.32 -48.96 0.02
N GLU A 400 -57.90 -49.61 -0.99
CA GLU A 400 -58.57 -48.94 -2.11
C GLU A 400 -59.78 -48.15 -1.62
N THR A 401 -60.62 -48.75 -0.77
CA THR A 401 -61.78 -48.07 -0.18
C THR A 401 -61.37 -46.84 0.64
N ILE A 402 -60.37 -46.94 1.51
CA ILE A 402 -59.88 -45.80 2.31
C ILE A 402 -59.29 -44.72 1.40
N ASN A 403 -58.47 -45.10 0.41
CA ASN A 403 -57.90 -44.14 -0.53
C ASN A 403 -58.98 -43.42 -1.35
N THR A 404 -59.99 -44.14 -1.83
CA THR A 404 -61.06 -43.57 -2.67
C THR A 404 -62.00 -42.68 -1.87
N HIS A 405 -62.47 -43.14 -0.70
CA HIS A 405 -63.53 -42.47 0.05
C HIS A 405 -63.04 -41.53 1.14
N LYS A 406 -61.89 -41.83 1.77
CA LYS A 406 -61.29 -40.98 2.82
C LYS A 406 -60.12 -40.15 2.29
N GLN A 407 -59.73 -40.33 1.01
CA GLN A 407 -58.66 -39.60 0.30
C GLN A 407 -57.30 -39.64 1.02
N LYS A 408 -57.04 -40.73 1.75
CA LYS A 408 -55.88 -40.91 2.62
C LYS A 408 -55.37 -42.34 2.51
N ASN A 409 -54.05 -42.52 2.62
CA ASN A 409 -53.51 -43.85 2.87
C ASN A 409 -53.89 -44.33 4.29
N PHE A 410 -53.83 -45.64 4.54
CA PHE A 410 -54.23 -46.24 5.82
C PHE A 410 -53.56 -45.58 7.03
N ASN A 411 -52.25 -45.29 6.98
CA ASN A 411 -51.53 -44.69 8.10
C ASN A 411 -52.01 -43.26 8.37
N ALA A 412 -52.18 -42.45 7.32
CA ALA A 412 -52.71 -41.09 7.44
C ALA A 412 -54.15 -41.11 7.96
N TYR A 413 -54.97 -42.07 7.53
CA TYR A 413 -56.34 -42.27 7.99
C TYR A 413 -56.41 -42.60 9.49
N ILE A 414 -55.66 -43.60 9.97
CA ILE A 414 -55.65 -43.97 11.40
C ILE A 414 -55.07 -42.84 12.27
N ASN A 415 -53.97 -42.24 11.84
CA ASN A 415 -53.36 -41.10 12.55
C ASN A 415 -54.32 -39.90 12.59
N GLU A 416 -55.10 -39.72 11.53
CA GLU A 416 -56.33 -38.93 11.44
C GLU A 416 -57.18 -38.97 12.71
N LEU A 417 -57.77 -40.16 12.88
CA LEU A 417 -58.70 -40.50 13.94
C LEU A 417 -58.07 -40.35 15.32
N ARG A 418 -56.81 -40.79 15.49
CA ARG A 418 -56.07 -40.67 16.75
C ARG A 418 -55.85 -39.22 17.19
N ILE A 419 -55.53 -38.32 16.24
CA ILE A 419 -55.38 -36.89 16.56
C ILE A 419 -56.75 -36.27 16.86
N ASN A 420 -57.78 -36.59 16.09
CA ASN A 420 -59.13 -36.09 16.35
C ASN A 420 -59.66 -36.56 17.73
N TYR A 421 -59.36 -37.80 18.13
CA TYR A 421 -59.66 -38.33 19.46
C TYR A 421 -59.03 -37.49 20.59
N ILE A 422 -57.72 -37.22 20.51
CA ILE A 422 -57.06 -36.44 21.56
C ILE A 422 -57.51 -34.97 21.56
N ILE A 423 -57.82 -34.41 20.39
CA ILE A 423 -58.39 -33.06 20.27
C ILE A 423 -59.73 -32.98 20.99
N ASN A 424 -60.59 -33.98 20.81
CA ASN A 424 -61.88 -34.03 21.49
C ASN A 424 -61.70 -34.15 23.01
N LYS A 425 -60.81 -35.03 23.51
CA LYS A 425 -60.49 -35.10 24.95
C LYS A 425 -59.95 -33.77 25.49
N LEU A 426 -59.07 -33.09 24.75
CA LEU A 426 -58.52 -31.79 25.13
C LEU A 426 -59.60 -30.71 25.21
N LYS A 427 -60.60 -30.72 24.30
CA LYS A 427 -61.74 -29.78 24.34
C LYS A 427 -62.68 -30.11 25.49
N ASP A 428 -63.12 -31.36 25.60
CA ASP A 428 -64.23 -31.77 26.46
C ASP A 428 -63.82 -31.99 27.92
N LYS A 429 -62.54 -32.30 28.18
CA LYS A 429 -62.03 -32.64 29.52
C LYS A 429 -60.80 -31.79 29.86
N PRO A 430 -60.97 -30.64 30.57
CA PRO A 430 -59.88 -29.72 30.89
C PRO A 430 -58.69 -30.38 31.61
N ILE A 431 -58.90 -31.47 32.35
CA ILE A 431 -57.83 -32.24 33.00
C ILE A 431 -56.76 -32.73 32.01
N TYR A 432 -57.12 -33.05 30.75
CA TYR A 432 -56.15 -33.49 29.75
C TYR A 432 -55.16 -32.39 29.35
N ARG A 433 -55.46 -31.12 29.64
CA ARG A 433 -54.61 -29.95 29.34
C ARG A 433 -53.48 -29.74 30.36
N SER A 434 -53.49 -30.49 31.46
CA SER A 434 -52.41 -30.52 32.46
C SER A 434 -51.47 -31.71 32.27
N TYR A 435 -51.85 -32.70 31.46
CA TYR A 435 -51.00 -33.85 31.17
C TYR A 435 -49.80 -33.50 30.30
N LYS A 436 -48.70 -34.22 30.51
CA LYS A 436 -47.49 -34.10 29.69
C LYS A 436 -47.78 -34.59 28.27
N ILE A 437 -47.19 -33.95 27.26
CA ILE A 437 -47.37 -34.32 25.85
C ILE A 437 -47.07 -35.80 25.58
N LYS A 438 -46.09 -36.38 26.29
CA LYS A 438 -45.78 -37.81 26.22
C LYS A 438 -46.99 -38.69 26.59
N TYR A 439 -47.70 -38.32 27.65
CA TYR A 439 -48.90 -39.05 28.08
C TYR A 439 -50.02 -38.91 27.05
N LEU A 440 -50.22 -37.73 26.46
CA LEU A 440 -51.21 -37.52 25.40
C LEU A 440 -50.89 -38.34 24.13
N ALA A 441 -49.61 -38.54 23.82
CA ALA A 441 -49.17 -39.39 22.73
C ALA A 441 -49.52 -40.87 22.99
N GLU A 442 -49.23 -41.37 24.20
CA GLU A 442 -49.55 -42.74 24.61
C GLU A 442 -51.07 -42.98 24.63
N GLU A 443 -51.83 -42.05 25.21
CA GLU A 443 -53.29 -42.07 25.30
C GLU A 443 -53.99 -42.08 23.93
N SER A 444 -53.36 -41.48 22.92
CA SER A 444 -53.87 -41.46 21.53
C SER A 444 -53.32 -42.57 20.64
N GLY A 445 -52.59 -43.55 21.22
CA GLY A 445 -52.12 -44.74 20.51
C GLY A 445 -50.83 -44.56 19.72
N PHE A 446 -50.06 -43.49 19.96
CA PHE A 446 -48.76 -43.29 19.33
C PHE A 446 -47.64 -43.95 20.13
N SER A 447 -46.76 -44.67 19.42
CA SER A 447 -45.60 -45.34 20.01
C SER A 447 -44.48 -44.38 20.44
N THR A 448 -44.45 -43.16 19.88
CA THR A 448 -43.41 -42.17 20.19
C THR A 448 -43.97 -40.74 20.22
N HIS A 449 -43.39 -39.91 21.09
CA HIS A 449 -43.69 -38.49 21.21
C HIS A 449 -43.42 -37.69 19.93
N SER A 450 -42.36 -38.03 19.20
CA SER A 450 -41.97 -37.36 17.95
C SER A 450 -42.99 -37.62 16.84
N ALA A 451 -43.46 -38.87 16.68
CA ALA A 451 -44.50 -39.21 15.71
C ALA A 451 -45.81 -38.48 16.02
N PHE A 452 -46.24 -38.48 17.29
CA PHE A 452 -47.42 -37.73 17.73
C PHE A 452 -47.31 -36.25 17.39
N THR A 453 -46.21 -35.60 17.76
CA THR A 453 -46.04 -34.15 17.54
C THR A 453 -46.06 -33.77 16.07
N ALA A 454 -45.41 -34.57 15.21
CA ALA A 454 -45.38 -34.35 13.76
C ALA A 454 -46.76 -34.49 13.13
N VAL A 455 -47.50 -35.55 13.48
CA VAL A 455 -48.85 -35.78 12.96
C VAL A 455 -49.82 -34.73 13.50
N PHE A 456 -49.78 -34.43 14.81
CA PHE A 456 -50.64 -33.41 15.42
C PHE A 456 -50.48 -32.07 14.72
N LYS A 457 -49.23 -31.64 14.42
CA LYS A 457 -48.98 -30.41 13.68
C LYS A 457 -49.45 -30.46 12.24
N THR A 458 -49.36 -31.62 11.58
CA THR A 458 -49.84 -31.79 10.21
C THR A 458 -51.36 -31.69 10.14
N VAL A 459 -52.07 -32.29 11.10
CA VAL A 459 -53.54 -32.30 11.15
C VAL A 459 -54.11 -30.96 11.63
N THR A 460 -53.50 -30.34 12.64
CA THR A 460 -54.03 -29.10 13.27
C THR A 460 -53.38 -27.81 12.79
N GLY A 461 -52.28 -27.89 12.04
CA GLY A 461 -51.43 -26.75 11.68
C GLY A 461 -50.51 -26.23 12.79
N MET A 462 -50.65 -26.71 14.04
CA MET A 462 -49.90 -26.21 15.20
C MET A 462 -49.41 -27.32 16.14
N SER A 463 -48.43 -27.02 16.99
CA SER A 463 -47.91 -28.02 17.93
C SER A 463 -48.94 -28.36 19.02
N PRO A 464 -48.91 -29.58 19.61
CA PRO A 464 -49.77 -29.93 20.74
C PRO A 464 -49.72 -28.93 21.89
N ALA A 465 -48.52 -28.43 22.22
CA ALA A 465 -48.31 -27.45 23.29
C ALA A 465 -49.03 -26.12 22.99
N ASN A 466 -48.90 -25.61 21.76
CA ASN A 466 -49.56 -24.37 21.35
C ASN A 466 -51.09 -24.55 21.34
N TYR A 467 -51.57 -25.70 20.89
CA TYR A 467 -53.00 -26.02 20.88
C TYR A 467 -53.60 -26.04 22.30
N ILE A 468 -52.90 -26.65 23.27
CA ILE A 468 -53.30 -26.65 24.68
C ILE A 468 -53.30 -25.24 25.27
N GLN A 469 -52.28 -24.43 24.96
CA GLN A 469 -52.21 -23.05 25.42
C GLN A 469 -53.39 -22.22 24.89
N LEU A 470 -53.74 -22.39 23.61
CA LEU A 470 -54.88 -21.72 22.99
C LEU A 470 -56.22 -22.12 23.62
N LEU A 471 -56.37 -23.39 24.03
CA LEU A 471 -57.57 -23.82 24.76
C LEU A 471 -57.65 -23.24 26.18
N LYS A 472 -56.51 -23.09 26.88
CA LYS A 472 -56.48 -22.45 28.22
C LYS A 472 -56.83 -20.96 28.15
N GLN A 473 -56.32 -20.26 27.14
CA GLN A 473 -56.60 -18.83 26.93
C GLN A 473 -58.06 -18.53 26.52
N LYS A 474 -58.82 -19.53 26.07
CA LYS A 474 -60.26 -19.37 25.76
C LYS A 474 -61.17 -19.63 26.97
N GLU A 475 -60.62 -20.11 28.09
CA GLU A 475 -61.34 -20.36 29.34
C GLU A 475 -61.09 -19.27 30.41
N GLU A 476 -60.08 -18.42 30.20
CA GLU A 476 -59.86 -17.14 30.91
C GLU A 476 -60.64 -16.01 30.22
#